data_AF-A0A2E4TUC9-F1
#
_entry.id   AF-A0A2E4TUC9-F1
#
_cell.length_a   1.000
_cell.length_b   1.000
_cell.length_c   1.000
_cell.angle_alpha   90.00
_cell.angle_beta   90.00
_cell.angle_gamma   90.00
#
_symmetry.space_group_name_H-M   'P 1'
#
loop_
_entity.id
_entity.type
_entity.pdbx_description
1 polymer ?
#
loop_
_entity_poly.entity_id
_entity_poly.type
_entity_poly.pdbx_seq_one_letter_code
_entity_poly.pdbx_strand_id
1 'polypeptide(L)' 'MAERFLPTEDPVLEQVLTWTVERDARDVRRLLEWLPQARSSRERQALLDRVRDLLDELEQAMSALDELV' A
#
# COMPACT_ATOMS: atom_id res chain seq x y z
N MET A 1 11.87 -5.80 -17.80
CA MET A 1 11.01 -6.83 -17.17
C MET A 1 11.35 -8.15 -17.83
N ALA A 2 12.03 -9.04 -17.11
CA ALA A 2 12.22 -10.41 -17.59
C ALA A 2 10.91 -11.17 -17.34
N GLU A 3 10.31 -11.74 -18.38
CA GLU A 3 9.17 -12.64 -18.22
C GLU A 3 9.62 -13.86 -17.40
N ARG A 4 9.10 -13.98 -16.18
CA ARG A 4 9.43 -15.09 -15.28
C ARG A 4 8.70 -16.34 -15.78
N PHE A 5 9.46 -17.34 -16.23
CA PHE A 5 8.94 -18.58 -16.81
C PHE A 5 8.45 -19.60 -15.76
N LEU A 6 8.69 -19.35 -14.47
CA LEU A 6 8.21 -20.16 -13.35
C LEU A 6 7.36 -19.29 -12.40
N PRO A 7 6.22 -19.80 -11.90
CA PRO A 7 5.49 -19.13 -10.82
C PRO A 7 6.38 -19.04 -9.57
N THR A 8 6.20 -18.00 -8.76
CA THR A 8 6.85 -17.92 -7.44
C THR A 8 6.42 -19.10 -6.55
N GLU A 9 7.14 -19.33 -5.45
CA GLU A 9 6.86 -20.44 -4.53
C GLU A 9 5.46 -20.35 -3.90
N ASP A 10 4.92 -19.14 -3.75
CA ASP A 10 3.53 -18.89 -3.33
C ASP A 10 2.81 -17.87 -4.23
N PRO A 11 2.19 -18.31 -5.34
CA PRO A 11 1.53 -17.42 -6.30
C PRO A 11 0.26 -16.79 -5.75
N VAL A 12 -0.33 -17.33 -4.68
CA VAL A 12 -1.49 -16.71 -4.02
C VAL A 12 -1.00 -15.53 -3.19
N LEU A 13 0.07 -15.71 -2.42
CA LEU A 13 0.68 -14.65 -1.63
C LEU A 13 1.14 -13.48 -2.53
N GLU A 14 1.81 -13.76 -3.65
CA GLU A 14 2.22 -12.73 -4.61
C GLU A 14 1.03 -11.90 -5.14
N GLN A 15 -0.10 -12.56 -5.47
CA GLN A 15 -1.31 -11.87 -5.89
C GLN A 15 -1.90 -10.99 -4.78
N VAL A 16 -1.91 -11.48 -3.53
CA VAL A 16 -2.42 -10.72 -2.38
C VAL A 16 -1.52 -9.51 -2.10
N LEU A 17 -0.20 -9.67 -2.12
CA LEU A 17 0.75 -8.59 -1.91
C LEU A 17 0.66 -7.54 -3.02
N THR A 18 0.58 -7.98 -4.29
CA THR A 18 0.36 -7.08 -5.44
C THR A 18 -0.92 -6.27 -5.28
N TRP A 19 -2.03 -6.93 -4.93
CA TRP A 19 -3.30 -6.25 -4.67
C TRP A 19 -3.19 -5.27 -3.50
N THR A 20 -2.45 -5.62 -2.45
CA THR A 20 -2.25 -4.76 -1.27
C THR A 20 -1.53 -3.48 -1.64
N VAL A 21 -0.42 -3.58 -2.39
CA VAL A 21 0.31 -2.41 -2.92
C VAL A 21 -0.61 -1.51 -3.75
N GLU A 22 -1.39 -2.08 -4.67
CA GLU A 22 -2.32 -1.31 -5.51
C GLU A 22 -3.44 -0.63 -4.70
N ARG A 23 -3.98 -1.33 -3.70
CA ARG A 23 -5.02 -0.81 -2.81
C ARG A 23 -4.47 0.35 -1.98
N ASP A 24 -3.34 0.16 -1.32
CA ASP A 24 -2.81 1.12 -0.36
C ASP A 24 -2.32 2.39 -1.06
N ALA A 25 -1.68 2.26 -2.23
CA ALA A 25 -1.32 3.42 -3.04
C ALA A 25 -2.56 4.24 -3.48
N ARG A 26 -3.67 3.56 -3.80
CA ARG A 26 -4.94 4.22 -4.17
C ARG A 26 -5.57 4.92 -2.96
N ASP A 27 -5.55 4.29 -1.80
CA ASP A 27 -6.16 4.80 -0.58
C ASP A 27 -5.35 5.95 0.02
N VAL A 28 -4.02 5.85 0.05
CA VAL A 28 -3.12 6.97 0.44
C VAL A 28 -3.42 8.20 -0.40
N ARG A 29 -3.49 8.06 -1.73
CA ARG A 29 -3.83 9.19 -2.62
C ARG A 29 -5.16 9.83 -2.24
N ARG A 30 -6.21 9.03 -1.99
CA ARG A 30 -7.54 9.53 -1.62
C ARG A 30 -7.52 10.24 -0.26
N LEU A 31 -6.79 9.72 0.73
CA LEU A 31 -6.67 10.37 2.03
C LEU A 31 -5.96 11.73 1.93
N LEU A 32 -4.93 11.82 1.08
CA LEU A 32 -4.23 13.08 0.83
C LEU A 32 -5.12 14.10 0.07
N GLU A 33 -6.01 13.65 -0.81
CA GLU A 33 -7.03 14.50 -1.44
C GLU A 33 -8.04 15.06 -0.43
N TRP A 34 -8.36 14.31 0.64
CA TRP A 34 -9.26 14.74 1.72
C TRP A 34 -8.58 15.63 2.76
N LEU A 35 -7.26 15.55 2.91
CA LEU A 35 -6.50 16.33 3.89
C LEU A 35 -6.77 17.86 3.84
N PRO A 36 -6.79 18.54 2.68
CA PRO A 36 -7.13 19.97 2.63
C PRO A 36 -8.60 20.26 2.92
N GLN A 37 -9.50 19.28 2.80
CA GLN A 37 -10.94 19.42 3.02
C GLN A 37 -11.35 19.24 4.50
N ALA A 38 -10.44 18.70 5.32
CA ALA A 38 -10.66 18.48 6.74
C ALA A 38 -11.01 19.78 7.49
N ARG A 39 -12.03 19.70 8.34
CA ARG A 39 -12.65 20.83 9.05
C ARG A 39 -11.95 21.17 10.36
N SER A 40 -11.05 20.32 10.83
CA SER A 40 -10.30 20.53 12.07
C SER A 40 -8.89 19.95 12.02
N SER A 41 -8.01 20.46 12.88
CA SER A 41 -6.65 19.90 13.04
C SER A 41 -6.69 18.45 13.54
N ARG A 42 -7.69 18.08 14.33
CA ARG A 42 -7.89 16.69 14.79
C ARG A 42 -8.21 15.75 13.62
N GLU A 43 -9.07 16.19 12.70
CA GLU A 43 -9.40 15.43 11.50
C GLU A 43 -8.21 15.30 10.56
N ARG A 44 -7.42 16.37 10.37
CA ARG A 44 -6.16 16.31 9.63
C ARG A 44 -5.19 15.31 10.24
N GLN A 45 -5.06 15.30 11.58
CA GLN A 45 -4.19 14.37 12.27
C GLN A 45 -4.64 12.92 12.05
N ALA A 46 -5.93 12.64 12.18
CA ALA A 46 -6.47 11.30 11.93
C ALA A 46 -6.23 10.81 10.48
N LEU A 47 -6.37 11.71 9.50
CA LEU A 47 -6.03 11.39 8.10
C LEU A 47 -4.54 11.10 7.92
N LEU A 48 -3.66 11.89 8.54
CA LEU A 48 -2.21 11.67 8.47
C LEU A 48 -1.79 10.38 9.18
N ASP A 49 -2.38 10.06 10.33
CA ASP A 49 -2.10 8.81 11.03
C ASP A 49 -2.52 7.62 10.16
N ARG A 50 -3.69 7.69 9.52
CA ARG A 50 -4.11 6.62 8.60
C ARG A 50 -3.22 6.51 7.35
N VAL A 51 -2.72 7.62 6.83
CA VAL A 51 -1.74 7.60 5.73
C VAL A 51 -0.45 6.91 6.15
N ARG A 52 0.05 7.17 7.36
CA ARG A 52 1.26 6.52 7.88
C ARG A 52 1.06 5.01 7.99
N ASP A 53 -0.05 4.55 8.56
CA ASP A 53 -0.36 3.12 8.67
C ASP A 53 -0.36 2.43 7.29
N LEU A 54 -0.94 3.06 6.27
CA LEU A 54 -0.98 2.52 4.92
C LEU A 54 0.39 2.54 4.22
N LEU A 55 1.23 3.55 4.50
CA LEU A 55 2.58 3.58 3.98
C LEU A 55 3.44 2.48 4.60
N ASP A 56 3.26 2.21 5.90
CA ASP A 56 3.95 1.10 6.58
C ASP A 56 3.51 -0.26 6.03
N GLU A 57 2.21 -0.46 5.73
CA GLU A 57 1.68 -1.68 5.08
C GLU A 57 2.23 -1.83 3.66
N LEU A 58 2.30 -0.72 2.91
CA LEU A 58 2.84 -0.68 1.55
C LEU A 58 4.33 -1.05 1.54
N GLU A 59 5.14 -0.51 2.45
CA GLU A 59 6.56 -0.86 2.60
C GLU A 59 6.73 -2.36 2.90
N GLN A 60 5.98 -2.88 3.86
CA GLN A 60 6.01 -4.31 4.20
C GLN A 60 5.60 -5.19 3.02
N ALA A 61 4.57 -4.82 2.28
CA ALA A 61 4.09 -5.59 1.14
C ALA A 61 5.11 -5.61 -0.01
N MET A 62 5.78 -4.49 -0.27
CA MET A 62 6.85 -4.42 -1.28
C MET A 62 8.08 -5.25 -0.85
N SER A 63 8.51 -5.15 0.41
CA SER A 63 9.61 -5.97 0.91
C SER A 63 9.29 -7.47 0.81
N ALA A 64 8.07 -7.88 1.15
CA ALA A 64 7.64 -9.27 1.01
C ALA A 64 7.58 -9.73 -0.46
N LEU A 65 7.22 -8.84 -1.40
CA LEU A 65 7.29 -9.15 -2.84
C LEU A 65 8.72 -9.34 -3.31
N ASP A 66 9.66 -8.50 -2.85
CA ASP A 66 11.08 -8.63 -3.19
C ASP A 66 11.67 -9.94 -2.65
N GLU A 67 11.19 -10.44 -1.52
CA GLU A 67 11.58 -11.75 -0.97
C GLU A 67 11.03 -12.95 -1.77
N LEU A 68 9.99 -12.76 -2.60
CA LEU A 68 9.37 -13.79 -3.45
C LEU A 68 9.98 -13.90 -4.86
N VAL A 69 10.93 -13.02 -5.21
CA VAL A 69 11.56 -12.93 -6.54
C VAL A 69 12.95 -13.57 -6.55
#